data_AF-A0A7S3STK2-F1
#
_entry.id   AF-A0A7S3STK2-F1
#
_cell.length_a   1.000
_cell.length_b   1.000
_cell.length_c   1.000
_cell.angle_alpha   90.00
_cell.angle_beta   90.00
_cell.angle_gamma   90.00
#
_symmetry.space_group_name_H-M   'P 1'
#
loop_
_entity.id
_entity.type
_entity.pdbx_description
1 polymer ?
#
loop_
_entity_poly.entity_id
_entity_poly.type
_entity_poly.pdbx_seq_one_letter_code
_entity_poly.pdbx_strand_id
1 'polypeptide(L)'
;ADILERFAGVSSVIMGDVTYGACCVDDLSAAALGCELLVHYGHSCLVPVDQMETDVLYVFVEIEIDTAHLIDSLRAAFSKEPFGPQTRLALCATIQFAGCLPAVRAALE
;
A
#
# COMPACT_ATOMS: atom_id res chain seq x y z
N ALA A 1 -23.33 15.71 -7.06
CA ALA A 1 -22.39 16.20 -6.04
C ALA A 1 -21.62 14.99 -5.53
N ASP A 2 -20.32 14.96 -5.80
CA ASP A 2 -19.38 13.98 -5.23
C ASP A 2 -19.38 14.10 -3.68
N ILE A 3 -18.86 13.09 -2.98
CA ILE A 3 -18.72 13.10 -1.51
C ILE A 3 -17.93 14.32 -1.06
N LEU A 4 -16.84 14.68 -1.76
CA LEU A 4 -16.01 15.83 -1.43
C LEU A 4 -16.77 17.16 -1.64
N GLU A 5 -17.47 17.32 -2.76
CA GLU A 5 -18.30 18.51 -2.98
C GLU A 5 -19.43 18.63 -1.95
N ARG A 6 -20.09 17.51 -1.63
CA ARG A 6 -21.25 17.48 -0.75
C ARG A 6 -20.90 17.72 0.72
N PHE A 7 -19.82 17.11 1.19
CA PHE A 7 -19.50 17.06 2.62
C PHE A 7 -18.30 17.94 3.00
N ALA A 8 -17.42 18.29 2.05
CA ALA A 8 -16.30 19.18 2.28
C ALA A 8 -16.42 20.53 1.56
N GLY A 9 -17.35 20.69 0.60
CA GLY A 9 -17.53 21.95 -0.12
C GLY A 9 -16.37 22.31 -1.05
N VAL A 10 -15.58 21.31 -1.47
CA VAL A 10 -14.40 21.48 -2.33
C VAL A 10 -14.65 20.95 -3.74
N SER A 11 -13.99 21.53 -4.73
CA SER A 11 -13.89 20.97 -6.09
C SER A 11 -12.74 19.98 -6.17
N SER A 12 -12.89 18.90 -6.94
CA SER A 12 -11.85 17.89 -7.15
C SER A 12 -11.35 17.88 -8.60
N VAL A 13 -10.06 17.57 -8.77
CA VAL A 13 -9.43 17.28 -10.06
C VAL A 13 -8.89 15.85 -10.01
N ILE A 14 -9.19 15.05 -11.03
CA ILE A 14 -8.67 13.69 -11.15
C ILE A 14 -7.39 13.75 -11.99
N MET A 15 -6.26 13.35 -11.41
CA MET A 15 -4.98 13.25 -12.11
C MET A 15 -5.06 12.10 -13.13
N GLY A 16 -4.74 12.38 -14.40
CA GLY A 16 -4.88 11.43 -15.50
C GLY A 16 -3.66 10.53 -15.73
N ASP A 17 -2.52 10.88 -15.13
CA ASP A 17 -1.27 10.13 -15.29
C ASP A 17 -1.28 8.84 -14.47
N VAL A 18 -0.53 7.85 -14.94
CA VAL A 18 -0.43 6.55 -14.28
C VAL A 18 0.55 6.63 -13.11
N THR A 19 0.02 6.44 -11.90
CA THR A 19 0.82 6.28 -10.68
C THR A 19 1.26 4.83 -10.51
N TYR A 20 2.56 4.56 -10.62
CA TYR A 20 3.14 3.24 -10.39
C TYR A 20 3.47 2.95 -8.91
N GLY A 21 3.49 3.98 -8.06
CA GLY A 21 3.93 3.88 -6.68
C GLY A 21 3.97 5.21 -5.96
N ALA A 22 4.43 5.21 -4.70
CA ALA A 22 4.70 6.44 -3.96
C ALA A 22 5.94 7.22 -4.44
N CYS A 23 6.69 6.70 -5.43
CA CYS A 23 7.68 7.47 -6.17
C CYS A 23 7.07 8.42 -7.21
N CYS A 24 5.81 8.19 -7.58
CA CYS A 24 5.07 8.94 -8.59
C CYS A 24 3.96 9.76 -7.91
N VAL A 25 4.33 10.63 -6.96
CA VAL A 25 3.38 11.39 -6.15
C VAL A 25 2.62 12.41 -7.00
N ASP A 26 3.30 13.10 -7.91
CA ASP A 26 2.73 14.12 -8.80
C ASP A 26 2.24 15.40 -8.10
N ASP A 27 2.92 15.76 -7.00
CA ASP A 27 2.67 16.99 -6.22
C ASP A 27 2.98 18.27 -7.01
N LEU A 28 3.98 18.25 -7.90
CA LEU A 28 4.30 19.38 -8.76
C LEU A 28 3.16 19.72 -9.74
N SER A 29 2.52 18.70 -10.32
CA SER A 29 1.38 18.90 -11.22
C SER A 29 0.15 19.36 -10.45
N ALA A 30 -0.09 18.81 -9.24
CA ALA A 30 -1.13 19.28 -8.35
C ALA A 30 -0.96 20.77 -8.00
N ALA A 31 0.27 21.19 -7.67
CA ALA A 31 0.61 22.59 -7.42
C ALA A 31 0.35 23.46 -8.66
N ALA A 32 0.78 23.01 -9.84
CA ALA A 32 0.59 23.73 -11.10
C ALA A 32 -0.90 23.90 -11.48
N LEU A 33 -1.75 22.98 -11.05
CA LEU A 33 -3.21 23.04 -11.20
C LEU A 33 -3.90 23.89 -10.12
N GLY A 34 -3.15 24.41 -9.14
CA GLY A 34 -3.67 25.21 -8.03
C GLY A 34 -4.39 24.38 -6.98
N CYS A 35 -4.09 23.09 -6.86
CA CYS A 35 -4.64 22.24 -5.81
C CYS A 35 -3.94 22.51 -4.48
N GLU A 36 -4.70 22.57 -3.38
CA GLU A 36 -4.15 22.79 -2.03
C GLU A 36 -3.82 21.46 -1.33
N LEU A 37 -4.43 20.35 -1.76
CA LEU A 37 -4.24 19.02 -1.20
C LEU A 37 -4.26 17.98 -2.32
N LEU A 38 -3.28 17.09 -2.31
CA LEU A 38 -3.23 15.89 -3.14
C LEU A 38 -3.53 14.65 -2.28
N VAL A 39 -4.43 13.79 -2.74
CA VAL A 39 -4.73 12.52 -2.06
C VAL A 39 -4.13 11.36 -2.84
N HIS A 40 -3.09 10.72 -2.28
CA HIS A 40 -2.35 9.63 -2.90
C HIS A 40 -2.77 8.27 -2.34
N TYR A 41 -3.53 7.50 -3.12
CA TYR A 41 -4.05 6.20 -2.67
C TYR A 41 -3.06 5.05 -2.92
N GLY A 42 -3.10 4.06 -2.03
CA GLY A 42 -2.60 2.69 -2.26
C GLY A 42 -1.16 2.40 -1.84
N HIS A 43 -0.32 3.41 -1.58
CA HIS A 43 1.12 3.21 -1.36
C HIS A 43 1.60 3.80 -0.04
N SER A 44 2.63 3.20 0.56
CA SER A 44 3.37 3.78 1.68
C SER A 44 4.21 4.95 1.20
N CYS A 45 4.29 6.03 1.97
CA CYS A 45 5.10 7.20 1.64
C CYS A 45 6.55 6.78 1.33
N LEU A 46 7.05 7.10 0.14
CA LEU A 46 8.46 6.93 -0.22
C LEU A 46 9.22 8.26 -0.14
N VAL A 47 8.56 9.34 -0.56
CA VAL A 47 9.11 10.69 -0.52
C VAL A 47 8.75 11.34 0.82
N PRO A 48 9.69 12.04 1.48
CA PRO A 48 9.41 12.77 2.71
C PRO A 48 8.31 13.81 2.49
N VAL A 49 7.25 13.75 3.31
CA VAL A 49 6.07 14.60 3.17
C VAL A 49 6.35 16.07 3.43
N ASP A 50 7.43 16.39 4.14
CA ASP A 50 7.89 17.75 4.45
C ASP A 50 8.67 18.41 3.29
N GLN A 51 8.86 17.70 2.18
CA GLN A 51 9.62 18.16 1.01
C GLN A 51 8.75 18.26 -0.26
N MET A 52 7.42 18.13 -0.12
CA MET A 52 6.47 18.20 -1.24
C MET A 52 5.96 19.64 -1.43
N GLU A 53 5.65 20.02 -2.67
CA GLU A 53 5.17 21.37 -2.99
C GLU A 53 3.67 21.56 -2.75
N THR A 54 2.91 20.46 -2.73
CA THR A 54 1.50 20.43 -2.33
C THR A 54 1.37 19.53 -1.11
N ASP A 55 0.50 19.86 -0.16
CA ASP A 55 0.20 18.96 0.96
C ASP A 55 -0.32 17.62 0.43
N VAL A 56 0.25 16.50 0.91
CA VAL A 56 -0.14 15.16 0.42
C VAL A 56 -0.71 14.31 1.55
N LEU A 57 -1.95 13.86 1.36
CA LEU A 57 -2.59 12.86 2.18
C LEU A 57 -2.41 11.47 1.55
N TYR A 58 -1.59 10.63 2.19
CA TYR A 58 -1.47 9.22 1.81
C TYR A 58 -2.60 8.40 2.40
N VAL A 59 -3.35 7.69 1.55
CA VAL A 59 -4.39 6.74 1.97
C VAL A 59 -3.90 5.33 1.74
N PHE A 60 -3.55 4.64 2.81
CA PHE A 60 -3.11 3.25 2.74
C PHE A 60 -4.28 2.32 2.44
N VAL A 61 -4.03 1.38 1.53
CA VAL A 61 -4.98 0.34 1.17
C VAL A 61 -4.44 -0.97 1.70
N GLU A 62 -5.25 -1.67 2.47
CA GLU A 62 -4.97 -3.04 2.89
C GLU A 62 -5.78 -4.00 2.02
N ILE A 63 -5.13 -5.04 1.52
CA ILE A 63 -5.75 -6.10 0.75
C ILE A 63 -5.72 -7.35 1.60
N GLU A 64 -6.90 -7.84 1.95
CA GLU A 64 -7.06 -9.11 2.63
C GLU A 64 -6.70 -10.26 1.69
N ILE A 65 -5.97 -11.24 2.21
CA ILE A 65 -5.67 -12.50 1.54
C ILE A 65 -6.05 -13.67 2.44
N ASP A 66 -6.37 -14.80 1.82
CA ASP A 66 -6.57 -16.05 2.56
C ASP A 66 -5.22 -16.53 3.12
N THR A 67 -5.01 -16.23 4.40
CA THR A 67 -3.79 -16.59 5.13
C THR A 67 -3.65 -18.09 5.32
N ALA A 68 -4.76 -18.83 5.45
CA ALA A 68 -4.73 -20.29 5.55
C ALA A 68 -4.23 -20.90 4.25
N HIS A 69 -4.76 -20.44 3.11
CA HIS A 69 -4.29 -20.87 1.80
C HIS A 69 -2.82 -20.53 1.55
N LEU A 70 -2.35 -19.35 1.99
CA LEU A 70 -0.94 -18.98 1.91
C LEU A 70 -0.05 -19.93 2.73
N ILE A 71 -0.44 -20.25 3.96
CA ILE A 71 0.32 -21.16 4.84
C ILE A 71 0.42 -22.56 4.21
N ASP A 72 -0.69 -23.10 3.71
CA ASP A 72 -0.71 -24.42 3.08
C ASP A 72 0.15 -24.43 1.81
N SER A 73 0.09 -23.36 1.02
CA SER A 73 0.93 -23.18 -0.17
C SER A 73 2.42 -23.11 0.18
N LEU A 74 2.77 -22.39 1.24
CA LEU A 74 4.15 -22.33 1.74
C LEU A 74 4.64 -23.71 2.15
N ARG A 75 3.86 -24.46 2.95
CA ARG A 75 4.21 -25.83 3.36
C ARG A 75 4.41 -26.77 2.16
N ALA A 76 3.53 -26.69 1.17
CA ALA A 76 3.60 -27.50 -0.05
C ALA A 76 4.84 -27.16 -0.93
N ALA A 77 5.29 -25.91 -0.93
CA ALA A 77 6.45 -25.47 -1.70
C ALA A 77 7.76 -26.12 -1.22
N PHE A 78 7.87 -26.50 0.05
CA PHE A 78 9.05 -27.17 0.63
C PHE A 78 9.00 -28.70 0.42
N SER A 79 8.82 -29.15 -0.84
CA SER A 79 8.62 -30.56 -1.19
C SER A 79 9.89 -31.44 -1.16
N LYS A 80 11.08 -30.86 -0.95
CA LYS A 80 12.36 -31.60 -0.91
C LYS A 80 12.92 -31.85 0.49
N GLU A 81 12.54 -31.04 1.47
CA GLU A 81 12.94 -31.14 2.87
C GLU A 81 11.70 -30.82 3.72
N PRO A 82 11.35 -31.61 4.75
CA PRO A 82 10.16 -31.36 5.56
C PRO A 82 10.16 -29.93 6.09
N PHE A 83 9.06 -29.21 5.84
CA PHE A 83 8.80 -27.95 6.54
C PHE A 83 8.86 -28.22 8.04
N GLY A 84 9.84 -27.64 8.72
CA GLY A 84 10.14 -28.01 10.10
C GLY A 84 10.98 -26.98 10.83
N PRO A 85 11.35 -27.27 12.10
CA PRO A 85 11.96 -26.28 13.00
C PRO A 85 13.29 -25.68 12.51
N GLN A 86 13.94 -26.33 11.54
CA GLN A 86 15.20 -25.89 10.96
C GLN A 86 15.02 -25.07 9.67
N THR A 87 13.80 -24.98 9.15
CA THR A 87 13.47 -24.20 7.95
C THR A 87 13.51 -22.71 8.31
N ARG A 88 14.43 -21.96 7.69
CA ARG A 88 14.50 -20.50 7.84
C ARG A 88 13.78 -19.82 6.69
N LEU A 89 12.64 -19.20 6.97
CA LEU A 89 11.84 -18.48 5.99
C LEU A 89 11.95 -16.96 6.23
N ALA A 90 12.19 -16.20 5.16
CA ALA A 90 12.04 -14.75 5.16
C ALA A 90 10.75 -14.40 4.41
N LEU A 91 9.88 -13.61 5.03
CA LEU A 91 8.65 -13.11 4.43
C LEU A 91 8.79 -11.61 4.18
N CYS A 92 8.41 -11.17 2.99
CA CYS A 92 8.34 -9.77 2.60
C CYS A 92 7.07 -9.55 1.79
N ALA A 93 6.46 -8.39 1.92
CA ALA A 93 5.25 -8.02 1.22
C ALA A 93 5.29 -6.53 0.86
N THR A 94 4.52 -6.14 -0.15
CA THR A 94 4.21 -4.72 -0.35
C THR A 94 3.31 -4.22 0.77
N ILE A 95 3.20 -2.90 0.93
CA ILE A 95 2.43 -2.28 2.03
C ILE A 95 1.00 -2.82 2.13
N GLN A 96 0.38 -3.12 0.99
CA GLN A 96 -1.01 -3.56 0.93
C GLN A 96 -1.25 -4.93 1.57
N PHE A 97 -0.21 -5.77 1.66
CA PHE A 97 -0.29 -7.10 2.27
C PHE A 97 0.54 -7.19 3.56
N ALA A 98 1.17 -6.10 4.00
CA ALA A 98 2.05 -6.12 5.17
C ALA A 98 1.32 -6.54 6.45
N GLY A 99 0.02 -6.21 6.56
CA GLY A 99 -0.81 -6.55 7.72
C GLY A 99 -1.01 -8.05 7.94
N CYS A 100 -0.91 -8.90 6.90
CA CYS A 100 -1.08 -10.35 7.06
C CYS A 100 0.19 -11.06 7.56
N LEU A 101 1.37 -10.45 7.41
CA LEU A 101 2.64 -11.11 7.71
C LEU A 101 2.81 -11.54 9.18
N PRO A 102 2.39 -10.76 10.20
CA PRO A 102 2.45 -11.19 11.59
C PRO A 102 1.64 -12.46 11.87
N ALA A 103 0.44 -12.56 11.29
CA ALA A 103 -0.43 -13.74 11.44
C ALA A 103 0.17 -14.98 10.76
N VAL A 104 0.70 -14.81 9.55
CA VAL A 104 1.37 -15.91 8.81
C VAL A 104 2.60 -16.39 9.57
N ARG A 105 3.43 -15.47 10.08
CA ARG A 105 4.58 -15.84 10.91
C ARG A 105 4.17 -16.66 12.13
N ALA A 106 3.18 -16.19 12.90
CA ALA A 106 2.74 -16.87 14.11
C ALA A 106 2.19 -18.29 13.86
N ALA A 107 1.63 -18.54 12.67
CA ALA A 107 1.13 -19.87 12.29
C ALA A 107 2.20 -20.82 11.73
N LEU A 108 3.41 -20.31 11.45
CA LEU A 108 4.55 -21.08 10.95
C LEU A 108 5.62 -21.35 12.03
N GLU A 109 5.56 -20.65 13.17
CA GLU A 109 6.32 -20.96 14.40
C GLU A 109 5.72 -22.17 15.14
#